data_AF-A0A3D1BGD6-F1
#
_entry.id   AF-A0A3D1BGD6-F1
#
_cell.length_a   1.000
_cell.length_b   1.000
_cell.length_c   1.000
_cell.angle_alpha   90.00
_cell.angle_beta   90.00
_cell.angle_gamma   90.00
#
_symmetry.space_group_name_H-M   'P 1'
#
loop_
_entity.id
_entity.type
_entity.pdbx_description
1 polymer ?
#
loop_
_entity_poly.entity_id
_entity_poly.type
_entity_poly.pdbx_seq_one_letter_code
_entity_poly.pdbx_strand_id
1 'polypeptide(L)'
;KDRKSKASDKAILESIDKDFDKEAAALKKLLVEKLMKIVGGKVSQGVFNYYKEEQVKKGVKFTQKVLSSLDFLIINGDGWIRDAGNSALAARLIHNYNLKYNDLLGVYKRKKFQVTVGDELPAGIVKLAKVYVAKKRKLKVGDKMAGRHGNKGIVARIVRQEDMPFLEDGTPVDIVLNPLGVPSRMNLGQIYETVLGWAGEKLGRKFATPIFDGAPISEICALTEEAGVPEFGVTHLYDGGTGERFDQPATVGVIYMIKLSHMVDDKMHARSIGPYSLITQQPLGGKAQFGGQRFGEMEVWALEAFGAANILQEILTVKSDDVQGRARAYESIVKGDVMPTPGIPESFNVLMHELRGLGLTVSLD
;
A
#
# COMPACT_ATOMS: atom_id res chain seq x y z
N LYS A 1 -35.52 -11.48 7.63
CA LYS A 1 -35.50 -10.03 7.94
C LYS A 1 -36.61 -9.72 8.94
N ASP A 2 -36.28 -9.20 10.12
CA ASP A 2 -37.22 -8.89 11.21
C ASP A 2 -38.16 -7.71 10.87
N ARG A 3 -39.36 -7.66 11.47
CA ARG A 3 -40.30 -6.52 11.32
C ARG A 3 -39.67 -5.18 11.74
N LYS A 4 -38.78 -5.18 12.75
CA LYS A 4 -38.03 -3.98 13.18
C LYS A 4 -37.03 -3.49 12.12
N SER A 5 -36.38 -4.38 11.36
CA SER A 5 -35.41 -3.97 10.34
C SER A 5 -36.09 -3.32 9.13
N LYS A 6 -37.29 -3.78 8.76
CA LYS A 6 -38.06 -3.17 7.66
C LYS A 6 -38.46 -1.71 7.94
N ALA A 7 -38.72 -1.36 9.20
CA ALA A 7 -39.06 0.01 9.58
C ALA A 7 -37.82 0.94 9.55
N SER A 8 -36.65 0.46 9.99
CA SER A 8 -35.40 1.20 9.87
C SER A 8 -34.97 1.38 8.41
N ASP A 9 -35.13 0.36 7.58
CA ASP A 9 -34.74 0.40 6.16
C ASP A 9 -35.57 1.46 5.40
N LYS A 10 -36.88 1.58 5.71
CA LYS A 10 -37.75 2.60 5.11
C LYS A 10 -37.27 4.02 5.46
N ALA A 11 -36.91 4.28 6.73
CA ALA A 11 -36.39 5.58 7.14
C ALA A 11 -35.06 5.93 6.45
N ILE A 12 -34.19 4.92 6.25
CA ILE A 12 -32.92 5.08 5.53
C ILE A 12 -33.16 5.38 4.05
N LEU A 13 -34.10 4.69 3.40
CA LEU A 13 -34.47 4.95 2.01
C LEU A 13 -35.00 6.38 1.82
N GLU A 14 -35.86 6.84 2.73
CA GLU A 14 -36.37 8.22 2.71
C GLU A 14 -35.26 9.27 2.90
N SER A 15 -34.24 8.97 3.73
CA SER A 15 -33.08 9.85 3.84
C SER A 15 -32.23 9.88 2.56
N ILE A 16 -32.03 8.73 1.91
CA ILE A 16 -31.26 8.63 0.67
C ILE A 16 -31.97 9.39 -0.47
N ASP A 17 -33.30 9.30 -0.54
CA ASP A 17 -34.11 10.04 -1.51
C ASP A 17 -33.98 11.56 -1.27
N LYS A 18 -34.09 12.02 -0.01
CA LYS A 18 -33.92 13.45 0.33
C LYS A 18 -32.52 13.98 0.04
N ASP A 19 -31.49 13.19 0.34
CA ASP A 19 -30.10 13.58 0.07
C ASP A 19 -29.85 13.71 -1.43
N PHE A 20 -30.36 12.77 -2.24
CA PHE A 20 -30.29 12.84 -3.70
C PHE A 20 -30.98 14.10 -4.23
N ASP A 21 -32.21 14.39 -3.80
CA ASP A 21 -32.95 15.57 -4.24
C ASP A 21 -32.20 16.86 -3.91
N LYS A 22 -31.58 16.93 -2.72
CA LYS A 22 -30.78 18.08 -2.29
C LYS A 22 -29.53 18.26 -3.15
N GLU A 23 -28.76 17.20 -3.39
CA GLU A 23 -27.55 17.27 -4.20
C GLU A 23 -27.87 17.55 -5.68
N ALA A 24 -28.92 16.94 -6.23
CA ALA A 24 -29.42 17.19 -7.57
C ALA A 24 -29.90 18.64 -7.74
N ALA A 25 -30.64 19.19 -6.77
CA ALA A 25 -31.07 20.58 -6.77
C ALA A 25 -29.88 21.56 -6.69
N ALA A 26 -28.87 21.25 -5.87
CA ALA A 26 -27.65 22.05 -5.78
C ALA A 26 -26.85 22.04 -7.11
N LEU A 27 -26.73 20.87 -7.74
CA LEU A 27 -26.09 20.72 -9.05
C LEU A 27 -26.85 21.50 -10.14
N LYS A 28 -28.18 21.42 -10.14
CA LYS A 28 -29.05 22.18 -11.05
C LYS A 28 -28.90 23.69 -10.83
N LYS A 29 -28.85 24.15 -9.58
CA LYS A 29 -28.62 25.57 -9.26
C LYS A 29 -27.28 26.06 -9.79
N LEU A 30 -26.20 25.30 -9.60
CA LEU A 30 -24.87 25.63 -10.11
C LEU A 30 -24.83 25.70 -11.65
N LEU A 31 -25.52 24.77 -12.31
CA LEU A 31 -25.69 24.81 -13.77
C LEU A 31 -26.39 26.10 -14.20
N VAL A 32 -27.51 26.45 -13.59
CA VAL A 32 -28.28 27.66 -13.93
C VAL A 32 -27.45 28.93 -13.72
N GLU A 33 -26.68 29.02 -12.63
CA GLU A 33 -25.77 30.15 -12.37
C GLU A 33 -24.68 30.28 -13.45
N LYS A 34 -24.08 29.16 -13.88
CA LYS A 34 -23.06 29.16 -14.95
C LYS A 34 -23.67 29.44 -16.32
N LEU A 35 -24.84 28.91 -16.62
CA LEU A 35 -25.58 29.21 -17.86
C LEU A 35 -26.00 30.67 -17.92
N MET A 36 -26.40 31.27 -16.79
CA MET A 36 -26.72 32.70 -16.73
C MET A 36 -25.51 33.59 -17.09
N LYS A 37 -24.27 33.18 -16.77
CA LYS A 37 -23.07 33.93 -17.19
C LYS A 37 -22.81 33.84 -18.70
N ILE A 38 -23.17 32.73 -19.34
CA ILE A 38 -22.91 32.49 -20.78
C ILE A 38 -24.04 33.06 -21.65
N VAL A 39 -25.27 32.87 -21.21
CA VAL A 39 -26.50 33.07 -22.00
C VAL A 39 -27.35 34.25 -21.47
N GLY A 40 -27.00 34.82 -20.31
CA GLY A 40 -27.76 35.89 -19.67
C GLY A 40 -27.98 37.11 -20.57
N GLY A 41 -29.23 37.54 -20.70
CA GLY A 41 -29.62 38.72 -21.49
C GLY A 41 -29.64 38.52 -23.00
N LYS A 42 -29.18 37.37 -23.53
CA LYS A 42 -29.22 37.04 -24.95
C LYS A 42 -30.58 36.49 -25.37
N VAL A 43 -30.89 36.65 -26.65
CA VAL A 43 -32.17 36.23 -27.26
C VAL A 43 -32.09 34.78 -27.71
N SER A 44 -33.04 33.95 -27.26
CA SER A 44 -33.18 32.55 -27.65
C SER A 44 -33.45 32.42 -29.15
N GLN A 45 -32.74 31.49 -29.80
CA GLN A 45 -33.04 31.06 -31.18
C GLN A 45 -34.08 29.92 -31.24
N GLY A 46 -34.63 29.52 -30.10
CA GLY A 46 -35.48 28.33 -29.96
C GLY A 46 -34.70 27.24 -29.22
N VAL A 47 -35.19 26.81 -28.06
CA VAL A 47 -34.61 25.67 -27.32
C VAL A 47 -35.53 24.47 -27.51
N PHE A 48 -34.99 23.37 -28.02
CA PHE A 48 -35.74 22.15 -28.30
C PHE A 48 -35.26 21.02 -27.37
N ASN A 49 -36.17 20.12 -27.00
CA ASN A 49 -35.80 18.85 -26.40
C ASN A 49 -35.36 17.83 -27.48
N TYR A 50 -34.83 16.68 -27.06
CA TYR A 50 -34.46 15.60 -27.97
C TYR A 50 -35.65 15.05 -28.80
N TYR A 51 -36.88 15.30 -28.35
CA TYR A 51 -38.12 14.96 -29.04
C TYR A 51 -38.61 16.04 -30.01
N LYS A 52 -37.82 17.11 -30.24
CA LYS A 52 -38.13 18.27 -31.10
C LYS A 52 -39.31 19.13 -30.62
N GLU A 53 -39.70 19.02 -29.37
CA GLU A 53 -40.68 19.92 -28.75
C GLU A 53 -40.00 21.22 -28.33
N GLU A 54 -40.64 22.35 -28.63
CA GLU A 54 -40.14 23.68 -28.29
C GLU A 54 -40.34 23.97 -26.80
N GLN A 55 -39.23 24.10 -26.06
CA GLN A 55 -39.22 24.40 -24.62
C GLN A 55 -39.08 25.90 -24.33
N VAL A 56 -38.38 26.64 -25.20
CA VAL A 56 -38.27 28.10 -25.12
C VAL A 56 -38.45 28.70 -26.51
N LYS A 57 -39.46 29.55 -26.67
CA LYS A 57 -39.76 30.22 -27.93
C LYS A 57 -38.60 31.08 -28.44
N LYS A 58 -38.43 31.09 -29.76
CA LYS A 58 -37.53 32.02 -30.45
C LYS A 58 -37.93 33.48 -30.13
N GLY A 59 -36.95 34.32 -29.76
CA GLY A 59 -37.17 35.73 -29.42
C GLY A 59 -37.27 36.03 -27.91
N VAL A 60 -37.37 35.00 -27.05
CA VAL A 60 -37.42 35.18 -25.59
C VAL A 60 -36.02 35.38 -25.02
N LYS A 61 -35.84 36.32 -24.09
CA LYS A 61 -34.58 36.50 -23.37
C LYS A 61 -34.41 35.42 -22.29
N PHE A 62 -33.21 34.85 -22.18
CA PHE A 62 -32.93 33.90 -21.10
C PHE A 62 -32.89 34.61 -19.75
N THR A 63 -33.83 34.24 -18.87
CA THR A 63 -33.89 34.69 -17.48
C THR A 63 -33.71 33.51 -16.54
N GLN A 64 -33.34 33.78 -15.29
CA GLN A 64 -33.11 32.73 -14.28
C GLN A 64 -34.36 31.86 -14.05
N LYS A 65 -35.56 32.45 -14.13
CA LYS A 65 -36.83 31.71 -14.01
C LYS A 65 -37.02 30.72 -15.15
N VAL A 66 -36.76 31.14 -16.39
CA VAL A 66 -36.86 30.30 -17.59
C VAL A 66 -35.84 29.16 -17.54
N LEU A 67 -34.59 29.43 -17.15
CA LEU A 67 -33.58 28.37 -17.05
C LEU A 67 -33.86 27.38 -15.90
N SER A 68 -34.49 27.82 -14.81
CA SER A 68 -34.77 26.93 -13.67
C SER A 68 -35.93 25.97 -13.94
N SER A 69 -36.89 26.35 -14.80
CA SER A 69 -38.03 25.50 -15.19
C SER A 69 -37.67 24.42 -16.21
N LEU A 70 -36.51 24.51 -16.84
CA LEU A 70 -36.06 23.55 -17.85
C LEU A 70 -35.59 22.23 -17.20
N ASP A 71 -35.85 21.13 -17.90
CA ASP A 71 -35.28 19.82 -17.60
C ASP A 71 -34.07 19.55 -18.51
N PHE A 72 -32.88 19.75 -17.96
CA PHE A 72 -31.61 19.65 -18.70
C PHE A 72 -31.23 18.22 -19.12
N LEU A 73 -31.95 17.19 -18.63
CA LEU A 73 -31.71 15.80 -19.02
C LEU A 73 -32.22 15.48 -20.42
N ILE A 74 -33.28 16.16 -20.85
CA ILE A 74 -33.96 15.91 -22.11
C ILE A 74 -33.73 17.01 -23.16
N ILE A 75 -32.98 18.06 -22.82
CA ILE A 75 -32.80 19.23 -23.67
C ILE A 75 -31.56 19.09 -24.57
N ASN A 76 -31.72 19.46 -25.84
CA ASN A 76 -30.58 19.62 -26.74
C ASN A 76 -29.84 20.92 -26.40
N GLY A 77 -28.53 20.85 -26.18
CA GLY A 77 -27.68 22.01 -25.86
C GLY A 77 -27.27 22.87 -27.07
N ASP A 78 -27.57 22.43 -28.29
CA ASP A 78 -27.12 23.08 -29.51
C ASP A 78 -28.05 24.21 -29.97
N GLY A 79 -27.45 25.29 -30.47
CA GLY A 79 -28.18 26.33 -31.21
C GLY A 79 -29.00 27.31 -30.36
N TRP A 80 -28.74 27.40 -29.04
CA TRP A 80 -29.52 28.27 -28.15
C TRP A 80 -29.35 29.77 -28.45
N ILE A 81 -28.18 30.15 -28.98
CA ILE A 81 -27.77 31.53 -29.24
C ILE A 81 -27.15 31.61 -30.64
N ARG A 82 -27.29 32.77 -31.30
CA ARG A 82 -26.67 33.07 -32.60
C ARG A 82 -25.13 33.04 -32.59
N ASP A 83 -24.52 33.31 -31.44
CA ASP A 83 -23.06 33.29 -31.28
C ASP A 83 -22.55 31.84 -31.11
N ALA A 84 -21.83 31.36 -32.11
CA ALA A 84 -21.33 29.99 -32.19
C ALA A 84 -20.41 29.62 -31.02
N GLY A 85 -19.58 30.55 -30.53
CA GLY A 85 -18.64 30.28 -29.43
C GLY A 85 -19.36 30.07 -28.10
N ASN A 86 -20.28 30.97 -27.75
CA ASN A 86 -21.07 30.84 -26.51
C ASN A 86 -22.11 29.72 -26.57
N SER A 87 -22.63 29.40 -27.76
CA SER A 87 -23.52 28.25 -27.97
C SER A 87 -22.77 26.93 -27.72
N ALA A 88 -21.56 26.77 -28.25
CA ALA A 88 -20.72 25.59 -27.99
C ALA A 88 -20.33 25.44 -26.51
N LEU A 89 -20.05 26.56 -25.81
CA LEU A 89 -19.78 26.56 -24.37
C LEU A 89 -21.00 26.14 -23.54
N ALA A 90 -22.21 26.60 -23.92
CA ALA A 90 -23.46 26.18 -23.26
C ALA A 90 -23.73 24.68 -23.47
N ALA A 91 -23.55 24.18 -24.70
CA ALA A 91 -23.66 22.75 -25.01
C ALA A 91 -22.68 21.90 -24.19
N ARG A 92 -21.41 22.31 -24.11
CA ARG A 92 -20.39 21.64 -23.28
C ARG A 92 -20.74 21.65 -21.80
N LEU A 93 -21.30 22.75 -21.30
CA LEU A 93 -21.70 22.88 -19.90
C LEU A 93 -22.87 21.94 -19.56
N ILE A 94 -23.87 21.83 -20.45
CA ILE A 94 -25.00 20.90 -20.30
C ILE A 94 -24.51 19.44 -20.36
N HIS A 95 -23.59 19.13 -21.28
CA HIS A 95 -22.96 17.82 -21.35
C HIS A 95 -22.23 17.45 -20.05
N ASN A 96 -21.42 18.36 -19.50
CA ASN A 96 -20.74 18.15 -18.21
C ASN A 96 -21.72 17.97 -17.05
N TYR A 97 -22.85 18.69 -17.06
CA TYR A 97 -23.92 18.50 -16.08
C TYR A 97 -24.54 17.10 -16.19
N ASN A 98 -24.86 16.64 -17.40
CA ASN A 98 -25.44 15.32 -17.61
C ASN A 98 -24.49 14.21 -17.17
N LEU A 99 -23.19 14.33 -17.42
CA LEU A 99 -22.18 13.41 -16.87
C LEU A 99 -22.21 13.38 -15.34
N LYS A 100 -22.17 14.55 -14.69
CA LYS A 100 -22.18 14.64 -13.23
C LYS A 100 -23.49 14.18 -12.60
N TYR A 101 -24.62 14.46 -13.24
CA TYR A 101 -25.92 13.98 -12.80
C TYR A 101 -26.02 12.46 -12.91
N ASN A 102 -25.48 11.86 -13.98
CA ASN A 102 -25.43 10.41 -14.13
C ASN A 102 -24.53 9.74 -13.09
N ASP A 103 -23.38 10.33 -12.76
CA ASP A 103 -22.52 9.86 -11.66
C ASP A 103 -23.31 9.83 -10.34
N LEU A 104 -24.03 10.92 -10.05
CA LEU A 104 -24.82 11.10 -8.84
C LEU A 104 -25.98 10.11 -8.78
N LEU A 105 -26.70 9.94 -9.90
CA LEU A 105 -27.75 8.94 -10.06
C LEU A 105 -27.20 7.51 -9.86
N GLY A 106 -25.99 7.23 -10.34
CA GLY A 106 -25.32 5.95 -10.14
C GLY A 106 -24.99 5.68 -8.67
N VAL A 107 -24.50 6.68 -7.93
CA VAL A 107 -24.29 6.58 -6.47
C VAL A 107 -25.61 6.35 -5.75
N TYR A 108 -26.65 7.11 -6.08
CA TYR A 108 -27.99 6.98 -5.51
C TYR A 108 -28.57 5.57 -5.72
N LYS A 109 -28.57 5.08 -6.97
CA LYS A 109 -29.05 3.74 -7.30
C LYS A 109 -28.29 2.65 -6.54
N ARG A 110 -26.96 2.77 -6.41
CA ARG A 110 -26.14 1.83 -5.63
C ARG A 110 -26.50 1.83 -4.15
N LYS A 111 -26.62 3.01 -3.52
CA LYS A 111 -27.03 3.13 -2.11
C LYS A 111 -28.42 2.53 -1.87
N LYS A 112 -29.38 2.85 -2.74
CA LYS A 112 -30.75 2.33 -2.69
C LYS A 112 -30.80 0.81 -2.87
N PHE A 113 -30.04 0.29 -3.83
CA PHE A 113 -29.92 -1.15 -4.09
C PHE A 113 -29.33 -1.91 -2.89
N GLN A 114 -28.25 -1.40 -2.30
CA GLN A 114 -27.60 -2.01 -1.13
C GLN A 114 -28.55 -2.15 0.05
N VAL A 115 -29.33 -1.12 0.36
CA VAL A 115 -30.33 -1.16 1.46
C VAL A 115 -31.48 -2.12 1.12
N THR A 116 -31.93 -2.14 -0.13
CA THR A 116 -33.08 -2.97 -0.56
C THR A 116 -32.74 -4.46 -0.55
N VAL A 117 -31.63 -4.84 -1.18
CA VAL A 117 -31.17 -6.24 -1.25
C VAL A 117 -30.64 -6.68 0.11
N GLY A 118 -29.90 -5.82 0.80
CA GLY A 118 -29.14 -6.16 1.99
C GLY A 118 -27.78 -6.76 1.63
N ASP A 119 -26.99 -7.11 2.63
CA ASP A 119 -25.68 -7.74 2.42
C ASP A 119 -25.84 -9.21 2.04
N GLU A 120 -25.07 -9.64 1.03
CA GLU A 120 -24.97 -11.04 0.66
C GLU A 120 -24.09 -11.77 1.69
N LEU A 121 -24.72 -12.66 2.47
CA LEU A 121 -24.05 -13.46 3.48
C LEU A 121 -23.90 -14.90 2.99
N PRO A 122 -22.74 -15.55 3.21
CA PRO A 122 -22.58 -16.98 2.97
C PRO A 122 -23.66 -17.80 3.67
N ALA A 123 -24.03 -18.94 3.07
CA ALA A 123 -25.02 -19.85 3.65
C ALA A 123 -24.62 -20.24 5.08
N GLY A 124 -25.56 -20.13 6.02
CA GLY A 124 -25.34 -20.40 7.45
C GLY A 124 -24.89 -19.20 8.28
N ILE A 125 -24.54 -18.06 7.67
CA ILE A 125 -24.16 -16.84 8.40
C ILE A 125 -25.37 -15.90 8.57
N VAL A 126 -25.75 -15.63 9.82
CA VAL A 126 -26.92 -14.78 10.14
C VAL A 126 -26.56 -13.29 10.17
N LYS A 127 -25.37 -12.94 10.69
CA LYS A 127 -24.85 -11.57 10.76
C LYS A 127 -23.32 -11.58 10.63
N LEU A 128 -22.76 -10.54 10.01
CA LEU A 128 -21.32 -10.34 9.88
C LEU A 128 -20.95 -8.97 10.47
N ALA A 129 -20.02 -8.93 11.41
CA ALA A 129 -19.46 -7.70 11.94
C ALA A 129 -18.03 -7.53 11.42
N LYS A 130 -17.74 -6.38 10.77
CA LYS A 130 -16.40 -6.02 10.29
C LYS A 130 -15.85 -4.90 11.17
N VAL A 131 -14.70 -5.13 11.80
CA VAL A 131 -13.99 -4.14 12.61
C VAL A 131 -12.73 -3.70 11.85
N TYR A 132 -12.62 -2.41 11.56
CA TYR A 132 -11.45 -1.83 10.92
C TYR A 132 -10.51 -1.26 11.98
N VAL A 133 -9.28 -1.75 12.01
CA VAL A 133 -8.24 -1.28 12.94
C VAL A 133 -7.15 -0.56 12.14
N ALA A 134 -6.97 0.74 12.41
CA ALA A 134 -5.89 1.52 11.84
C ALA A 134 -4.70 1.55 12.81
N LYS A 135 -3.49 1.25 12.32
CA LYS A 135 -2.25 1.30 13.11
C LYS A 135 -1.16 2.05 12.33
N LYS A 136 -0.62 3.11 12.93
CA LYS A 136 0.57 3.80 12.39
C LYS A 136 1.83 3.02 12.82
N ARG A 137 2.58 2.49 11.86
CA ARG A 137 3.83 1.76 12.11
C ARG A 137 5.03 2.69 11.89
N LYS A 138 5.90 2.83 12.89
CA LYS A 138 7.15 3.61 12.81
C LYS A 138 8.27 2.81 12.14
N LEU A 139 9.36 3.49 11.74
CA LEU A 139 10.59 2.84 11.28
C LEU A 139 11.27 2.14 12.46
N LYS A 140 11.77 0.92 12.23
CA LYS A 140 12.50 0.13 13.23
C LYS A 140 13.77 -0.46 12.63
N VAL A 141 14.70 -0.83 13.50
CA VAL A 141 15.85 -1.68 13.14
C VAL A 141 15.32 -2.99 12.55
N GLY A 142 15.87 -3.41 11.42
CA GLY A 142 15.40 -4.56 10.65
C GLY A 142 14.41 -4.25 9.53
N ASP A 143 13.84 -3.03 9.47
CA ASP A 143 12.99 -2.63 8.34
C ASP A 143 13.82 -2.48 7.06
N LYS A 144 13.22 -2.84 5.91
CA LYS A 144 13.89 -2.73 4.61
C LYS A 144 13.63 -1.39 3.94
N MET A 145 14.70 -0.71 3.56
CA MET A 145 14.69 0.55 2.82
C MET A 145 15.33 0.36 1.43
N ALA A 146 15.00 1.24 0.49
CA ALA A 146 15.59 1.23 -0.84
C ALA A 146 15.73 2.65 -1.40
N GLY A 147 16.79 2.91 -2.14
CA GLY A 147 16.87 4.06 -3.03
C GLY A 147 16.28 3.75 -4.41
N ARG A 148 16.20 4.77 -5.27
CA ARG A 148 15.66 4.65 -6.63
C ARG A 148 16.59 3.90 -7.59
N HIS A 149 17.88 3.83 -7.28
CA HIS A 149 18.92 3.23 -8.12
C HIS A 149 19.19 1.75 -7.80
N GLY A 150 18.20 1.04 -7.27
CA GLY A 150 18.29 -0.39 -6.97
C GLY A 150 19.12 -0.75 -5.73
N ASN A 151 19.67 0.24 -5.01
CA ASN A 151 20.31 0.07 -3.72
C ASN A 151 19.25 -0.26 -2.66
N LYS A 152 19.29 -1.50 -2.13
CA LYS A 152 18.39 -1.97 -1.08
C LYS A 152 19.20 -2.29 0.17
N GLY A 153 18.67 -1.92 1.32
CA GLY A 153 19.33 -2.11 2.61
C GLY A 153 18.33 -2.43 3.72
N ILE A 154 18.86 -2.86 4.85
CA ILE A 154 18.12 -3.04 6.10
C ILE A 154 18.63 -1.97 7.06
N VAL A 155 17.73 -1.35 7.82
CA VAL A 155 18.13 -0.41 8.87
C VAL A 155 18.87 -1.19 9.96
N ALA A 156 20.18 -0.96 10.08
CA ALA A 156 21.03 -1.65 11.05
C ALA A 156 20.97 -1.03 12.45
N ARG A 157 20.98 0.31 12.53
CA ARG A 157 20.97 1.05 13.79
C ARG A 157 20.22 2.37 13.61
N ILE A 158 19.52 2.80 14.65
CA ILE A 158 18.95 4.14 14.77
C ILE A 158 19.70 4.79 15.93
N VAL A 159 20.45 5.85 15.64
CA VAL A 159 21.23 6.59 16.63
C VAL A 159 20.60 7.95 16.88
N ARG A 160 21.09 8.64 17.90
CA ARG A 160 20.66 10.01 18.20
C ARG A 160 21.38 10.97 17.25
N GLN A 161 20.81 12.16 17.10
CA GLN A 161 21.31 13.15 16.16
C GLN A 161 22.72 13.63 16.51
N GLU A 162 23.04 13.73 17.81
CA GLU A 162 24.37 14.11 18.31
C GLU A 162 25.46 13.08 18.00
N ASP A 163 25.09 11.81 17.80
CA ASP A 163 26.04 10.74 17.50
C ASP A 163 26.30 10.62 15.98
N MET A 164 25.63 11.42 15.15
CA MET A 164 25.78 11.38 13.68
C MET A 164 26.91 12.30 13.20
N PRO A 165 27.61 11.92 12.11
CA PRO A 165 28.52 12.83 11.43
C PRO A 165 27.84 14.13 11.03
N PHE A 166 28.56 15.25 11.12
CA PHE A 166 28.01 16.57 10.81
C PHE A 166 28.94 17.39 9.92
N LEU A 167 28.35 18.36 9.20
CA LEU A 167 29.02 19.31 8.32
C LEU A 167 29.67 20.45 9.12
N GLU A 168 30.53 21.25 8.48
CA GLU A 168 31.15 22.44 9.09
C GLU A 168 30.15 23.45 9.66
N ASP A 169 28.94 23.51 9.10
CA ASP A 169 27.85 24.37 9.57
C ASP A 169 27.09 23.79 10.78
N GLY A 170 27.48 22.61 11.26
CA GLY A 170 26.83 21.90 12.37
C GLY A 170 25.66 21.01 11.95
N THR A 171 25.31 20.96 10.66
CA THR A 171 24.19 20.15 10.17
C THR A 171 24.56 18.66 10.20
N PRO A 172 23.85 17.81 10.96
CA PRO A 172 24.11 16.38 10.98
C PRO A 172 23.51 15.68 9.76
N VAL A 173 24.14 14.58 9.34
CA VAL A 173 23.62 13.74 8.26
C VAL A 173 22.51 12.82 8.77
N ASP A 174 21.48 12.58 7.96
CA ASP A 174 20.35 11.72 8.36
C ASP A 174 20.64 10.22 8.17
N ILE A 175 21.36 9.86 7.10
CA ILE A 175 21.61 8.47 6.69
C ILE A 175 23.05 8.32 6.23
N VAL A 176 23.75 7.33 6.78
CA VAL A 176 25.08 6.92 6.33
C VAL A 176 24.96 5.68 5.45
N LEU A 177 25.49 5.75 4.23
CA LEU A 177 25.47 4.66 3.25
C LEU A 177 26.89 4.12 3.00
N ASN A 178 26.99 2.83 2.71
CA ASN A 178 28.27 2.20 2.40
C ASN A 178 28.68 2.48 0.93
N PRO A 179 29.85 3.09 0.67
CA PRO A 179 30.30 3.41 -0.68
C PRO A 179 30.71 2.17 -1.49
N LEU A 180 31.09 1.06 -0.85
CA LEU A 180 31.58 -0.15 -1.54
C LEU A 180 30.55 -0.78 -2.50
N GLY A 181 29.26 -0.51 -2.27
CA GLY A 181 28.19 -1.02 -3.12
C GLY A 181 28.12 -0.33 -4.49
N VAL A 182 28.69 0.87 -4.66
CA VAL A 182 28.56 1.64 -5.90
C VAL A 182 29.47 1.09 -7.00
N PRO A 183 30.79 0.86 -6.77
CA PRO A 183 31.66 0.31 -7.81
C PRO A 183 31.26 -1.11 -8.21
N SER A 184 30.89 -1.95 -7.22
CA SER A 184 30.51 -3.34 -7.46
C SER A 184 29.22 -3.49 -8.28
N ARG A 185 28.26 -2.58 -8.13
CA ARG A 185 26.96 -2.63 -8.84
C ARG A 185 26.87 -1.67 -10.03
N MET A 186 27.88 -0.84 -10.24
CA MET A 186 27.99 0.13 -11.32
C MET A 186 26.79 1.09 -11.44
N ASN A 187 26.15 1.42 -10.31
CA ASN A 187 24.98 2.29 -10.26
C ASN A 187 25.35 3.72 -9.83
N LEU A 188 26.20 4.36 -10.62
CA LEU A 188 26.71 5.73 -10.42
C LEU A 188 25.62 6.80 -10.35
N GLY A 189 24.45 6.54 -10.96
CA GLY A 189 23.30 7.46 -10.94
C GLY A 189 22.92 7.95 -9.55
N GLN A 190 23.11 7.14 -8.51
CA GLN A 190 22.79 7.54 -7.14
C GLN A 190 23.67 8.69 -6.63
N ILE A 191 24.93 8.77 -7.10
CA ILE A 191 25.85 9.85 -6.72
C ILE A 191 25.37 11.15 -7.39
N TYR A 192 25.06 11.10 -8.69
CA TYR A 192 24.52 12.25 -9.40
C TYR A 192 23.19 12.75 -8.81
N GLU A 193 22.29 11.83 -8.43
CA GLU A 193 21.05 12.19 -7.72
C GLU A 193 21.38 12.91 -6.40
N THR A 194 22.32 12.37 -5.62
CA THR A 194 22.70 12.90 -4.30
C THR A 194 23.22 14.34 -4.40
N VAL A 195 24.10 14.59 -5.37
CA VAL A 195 24.72 15.91 -5.60
C VAL A 195 23.69 16.91 -6.13
N LEU A 196 22.93 16.54 -7.16
CA LEU A 196 21.91 17.40 -7.75
C LEU A 196 20.77 17.70 -6.75
N GLY A 197 20.42 16.74 -5.91
CA GLY A 197 19.45 16.91 -4.84
C GLY A 197 19.88 17.97 -3.82
N TRP A 198 21.16 17.99 -3.47
CA TRP A 198 21.71 18.99 -2.54
C TRP A 198 21.69 20.40 -3.14
N ALA A 199 22.08 20.54 -4.40
CA ALA A 199 21.96 21.82 -5.11
C ALA A 199 20.50 22.30 -5.20
N GLY A 200 19.57 21.37 -5.45
CA GLY A 200 18.14 21.67 -5.53
C GLY A 200 17.55 22.15 -4.21
N GLU A 201 17.98 21.56 -3.08
CA GLU A 201 17.60 21.99 -1.75
C GLU A 201 18.07 23.42 -1.46
N LYS A 202 19.35 23.74 -1.72
CA LYS A 202 19.92 25.08 -1.48
C LYS A 202 19.30 26.15 -2.38
N LEU A 203 19.01 25.83 -3.64
CA LEU A 203 18.37 26.74 -4.59
C LEU A 203 16.84 26.84 -4.45
N GLY A 204 16.21 25.94 -3.67
CA GLY A 204 14.76 25.82 -3.58
C GLY A 204 14.11 25.39 -4.91
N ARG A 205 14.84 24.67 -5.78
CA ARG A 205 14.39 24.24 -7.11
C ARG A 205 14.10 22.75 -7.16
N LYS A 206 13.18 22.35 -8.03
CA LYS A 206 12.91 20.94 -8.34
C LYS A 206 13.42 20.65 -9.74
N PHE A 207 14.12 19.54 -9.88
CA PHE A 207 14.66 19.09 -11.16
C PHE A 207 13.86 17.93 -11.74
N ALA A 208 13.80 17.88 -13.06
CA ALA A 208 13.27 16.76 -13.82
C ALA A 208 14.31 16.36 -14.86
N THR A 209 14.82 15.13 -14.76
CA THR A 209 15.80 14.57 -15.70
C THR A 209 15.13 13.46 -16.50
N PRO A 210 14.95 13.61 -17.83
CA PRO A 210 14.50 12.53 -18.70
C PRO A 210 15.40 11.29 -18.60
N ILE A 211 14.83 10.11 -18.88
CA ILE A 211 15.50 8.81 -18.66
C ILE A 211 16.73 8.63 -19.59
N PHE A 212 16.65 9.11 -20.83
CA PHE A 212 17.70 8.94 -21.85
C PHE A 212 18.33 10.26 -22.32
N ASP A 213 17.86 11.39 -21.79
CA ASP A 213 18.34 12.74 -22.11
C ASP A 213 18.51 13.51 -20.79
N GLY A 214 19.43 13.00 -19.97
CA GLY A 214 19.69 13.50 -18.62
C GLY A 214 20.64 14.69 -18.60
N ALA A 215 20.74 15.34 -17.43
CA ALA A 215 21.65 16.46 -17.24
C ALA A 215 23.12 16.02 -17.44
N PRO A 216 23.89 16.69 -18.32
CA PRO A 216 25.32 16.45 -18.43
C PRO A 216 26.04 16.90 -17.15
N ILE A 217 27.22 16.33 -16.91
CA ILE A 217 28.02 16.62 -15.70
C ILE A 217 28.32 18.13 -15.59
N SER A 218 28.59 18.79 -16.71
CA SER A 218 28.84 20.24 -16.74
C SER A 218 27.67 21.08 -16.23
N GLU A 219 26.43 20.66 -16.50
CA GLU A 219 25.23 21.35 -16.00
C GLU A 219 25.06 21.10 -14.48
N ILE A 220 25.33 19.88 -14.02
CA ILE A 220 25.30 19.57 -12.58
C ILE A 220 26.36 20.40 -11.84
N CYS A 221 27.58 20.50 -12.36
CA CYS A 221 28.64 21.31 -11.76
C CYS A 221 28.27 22.81 -11.70
N ALA A 222 27.69 23.35 -12.79
CA ALA A 222 27.23 24.74 -12.82
C ALA A 222 26.12 25.00 -11.78
N LEU A 223 25.19 24.05 -11.61
CA LEU A 223 24.13 24.13 -10.60
C LEU A 223 24.68 24.03 -9.16
N THR A 224 25.68 23.18 -8.92
CA THR A 224 26.32 23.11 -7.61
C THR A 224 27.08 24.40 -7.27
N GLU A 225 27.74 25.01 -8.26
CA GLU A 225 28.43 26.29 -8.09
C GLU A 225 27.43 27.42 -7.81
N GLU A 226 26.33 27.50 -8.57
CA GLU A 226 25.23 28.44 -8.31
C GLU A 226 24.67 28.26 -6.88
N ALA A 227 24.58 27.03 -6.40
CA ALA A 227 24.07 26.68 -5.08
C ALA A 227 25.06 26.91 -3.93
N GLY A 228 26.34 27.19 -4.21
CA GLY A 228 27.41 27.24 -3.22
C GLY A 228 27.72 25.89 -2.56
N VAL A 229 27.46 24.79 -3.26
CA VAL A 229 27.73 23.41 -2.81
C VAL A 229 29.08 22.95 -3.39
N PRO A 230 29.93 22.22 -2.65
CA PRO A 230 31.18 21.70 -3.17
C PRO A 230 31.01 20.86 -4.44
N GLU A 231 31.99 20.92 -5.33
CA GLU A 231 31.99 20.12 -6.56
C GLU A 231 31.87 18.62 -6.22
N PHE A 232 31.00 17.91 -6.94
CA PHE A 232 30.65 16.49 -6.67
C PHE A 232 30.11 16.21 -5.25
N GLY A 233 29.72 17.24 -4.49
CA GLY A 233 29.25 17.11 -3.11
C GLY A 233 30.30 16.56 -2.16
N VAL A 234 31.59 16.62 -2.51
CA VAL A 234 32.69 16.09 -1.70
C VAL A 234 33.08 17.14 -0.64
N THR A 235 32.92 16.80 0.63
CA THR A 235 33.26 17.69 1.74
C THR A 235 33.77 16.91 2.95
N HIS A 236 34.43 17.60 3.88
CA HIS A 236 34.84 16.99 5.14
C HIS A 236 33.66 16.95 6.12
N LEU A 237 33.58 15.85 6.86
CA LEU A 237 32.64 15.68 7.96
C LEU A 237 33.41 15.63 9.28
N TYR A 238 32.70 15.89 10.36
CA TYR A 238 33.19 15.76 11.73
C TYR A 238 32.44 14.62 12.40
N ASP A 239 33.14 13.85 13.23
CA ASP A 239 32.56 12.76 14.00
C ASP A 239 31.72 13.33 15.16
N GLY A 240 30.45 12.92 15.26
CA GLY A 240 29.56 13.35 16.34
C GLY A 240 30.00 12.88 17.73
N GLY A 241 30.72 11.77 17.82
CA GLY A 241 31.19 11.22 19.09
C GLY A 241 32.40 11.95 19.67
N THR A 242 33.38 12.28 18.82
CA THR A 242 34.66 12.88 19.24
C THR A 242 34.75 14.38 18.94
N GLY A 243 34.01 14.86 17.93
CA GLY A 243 34.15 16.21 17.38
C GLY A 243 35.33 16.36 16.42
N GLU A 244 36.11 15.31 16.18
CA GLU A 244 37.27 15.35 15.29
C GLU A 244 36.86 15.26 13.83
N ARG A 245 37.64 15.90 12.94
CA ARG A 245 37.41 15.85 11.50
C ARG A 245 37.87 14.49 10.95
N PHE A 246 37.10 13.88 10.07
CA PHE A 246 37.54 12.67 9.37
C PHE A 246 38.76 12.94 8.47
N ASP A 247 39.61 11.92 8.33
CA ASP A 247 40.84 12.00 7.51
C ASP A 247 40.56 12.19 6.02
N GLN A 248 39.49 11.57 5.51
CA GLN A 248 39.10 11.63 4.10
C GLN A 248 37.75 12.32 3.96
N PRO A 249 37.58 13.16 2.92
CA PRO A 249 36.30 13.76 2.62
C PRO A 249 35.31 12.70 2.12
N ALA A 250 34.03 12.95 2.34
CA ALA A 250 32.94 12.09 1.92
C ALA A 250 32.00 12.83 0.97
N THR A 251 31.33 12.08 0.10
CA THR A 251 30.23 12.63 -0.69
C THR A 251 28.99 12.78 0.18
N VAL A 252 28.52 14.01 0.31
CA VAL A 252 27.30 14.38 1.02
C VAL A 252 26.28 14.90 0.01
N GLY A 253 25.00 14.75 0.33
CA GLY A 253 23.92 15.38 -0.42
C GLY A 253 22.57 14.74 -0.11
N VAL A 254 21.60 14.98 -0.99
CA VAL A 254 20.20 14.61 -0.75
C VAL A 254 19.77 13.55 -1.75
N ILE A 255 19.44 12.36 -1.24
CA ILE A 255 18.97 11.23 -2.05
C ILE A 255 17.54 10.83 -1.66
N TYR A 256 16.74 10.43 -2.63
CA TYR A 256 15.37 9.97 -2.38
C TYR A 256 15.34 8.51 -1.91
N MET A 257 14.94 8.34 -0.64
CA MET A 257 14.82 7.03 0.00
C MET A 257 13.36 6.59 0.16
N ILE A 258 13.11 5.31 -0.08
CA ILE A 258 11.78 4.68 -0.05
C ILE A 258 11.77 3.59 1.02
N LYS A 259 10.72 3.59 1.85
CA LYS A 259 10.44 2.49 2.76
C LYS A 259 9.67 1.39 2.04
N LEU A 260 10.20 0.16 2.05
CA LEU A 260 9.51 -0.97 1.45
C LEU A 260 8.47 -1.56 2.41
N SER A 261 7.48 -2.26 1.86
CA SER A 261 6.48 -3.01 2.64
C SER A 261 7.06 -4.19 3.44
N HIS A 262 8.36 -4.48 3.28
CA HIS A 262 9.06 -5.53 4.01
C HIS A 262 9.43 -5.06 5.43
N MET A 263 8.45 -5.10 6.32
CA MET A 263 8.60 -4.74 7.73
C MET A 263 9.18 -5.88 8.55
N VAL A 264 10.00 -5.56 9.55
CA VAL A 264 10.58 -6.56 10.46
C VAL A 264 9.49 -7.26 11.29
N ASP A 265 8.50 -6.50 11.77
CA ASP A 265 7.40 -7.00 12.62
C ASP A 265 6.58 -8.10 11.91
N ASP A 266 6.52 -8.07 10.58
CA ASP A 266 5.79 -9.07 9.80
C ASP A 266 6.60 -10.35 9.61
N LYS A 267 7.95 -10.27 9.69
CA LYS A 267 8.86 -11.41 9.48
C LYS A 267 9.27 -12.11 10.77
N MET A 268 9.46 -11.38 11.86
CA MET A 268 9.85 -11.96 13.13
C MET A 268 8.73 -12.89 13.64
N HIS A 269 9.08 -14.13 13.93
CA HIS A 269 8.19 -15.17 14.44
C HIS A 269 9.02 -16.19 15.22
N ALA A 270 8.51 -16.61 16.36
CA ALA A 270 9.09 -17.65 17.18
C ALA A 270 7.96 -18.47 17.81
N ARG A 271 8.24 -19.74 18.09
CA ARG A 271 7.31 -20.61 18.81
C ARG A 271 8.09 -21.56 19.71
N SER A 272 7.45 -21.96 20.80
CA SER A 272 7.84 -23.13 21.59
C SER A 272 6.94 -24.32 21.23
N ILE A 273 5.65 -24.22 21.56
CA ILE A 273 4.60 -25.20 21.27
C ILE A 273 3.52 -24.53 20.42
N GLY A 274 2.77 -25.30 19.66
CA GLY A 274 1.66 -24.79 18.84
C GLY A 274 0.84 -25.93 18.25
N PRO A 275 -0.02 -25.66 17.27
CA PRO A 275 -0.84 -26.68 16.65
C PRO A 275 -0.02 -27.65 15.80
N TYR A 276 -0.56 -28.84 15.64
CA TYR A 276 0.00 -29.96 14.89
C TYR A 276 -0.98 -30.43 13.81
N SER A 277 -0.44 -31.04 12.76
CA SER A 277 -1.22 -31.68 11.70
C SER A 277 -1.93 -32.93 12.25
N LEU A 278 -3.18 -33.15 11.84
CA LEU A 278 -3.94 -34.34 12.24
C LEU A 278 -3.37 -35.64 11.65
N ILE A 279 -2.73 -35.56 10.48
CA ILE A 279 -2.25 -36.73 9.74
C ILE A 279 -0.85 -37.12 10.23
N THR A 280 0.13 -36.24 10.05
CA THR A 280 1.54 -36.54 10.32
C THR A 280 1.99 -36.19 11.74
N GLN A 281 1.13 -35.54 12.55
CA GLN A 281 1.47 -35.06 13.89
C GLN A 281 2.68 -34.11 13.93
N GLN A 282 3.04 -33.50 12.80
CA GLN A 282 4.09 -32.49 12.69
C GLN A 282 3.56 -31.09 13.01
N PRO A 283 4.40 -30.16 13.49
CA PRO A 283 4.01 -28.77 13.69
C PRO A 283 3.48 -28.14 12.39
N LEU A 284 2.39 -27.37 12.48
CA LEU A 284 1.89 -26.64 11.30
C LEU A 284 2.92 -25.64 10.76
N GLY A 285 2.78 -25.25 9.50
CA GLY A 285 3.67 -24.28 8.83
C GLY A 285 3.12 -22.85 8.84
N GLY A 286 4.02 -21.87 8.86
CA GLY A 286 3.68 -20.46 8.64
C GLY A 286 3.22 -19.69 9.88
N LYS A 287 3.56 -18.40 9.92
CA LYS A 287 3.33 -17.49 11.06
C LYS A 287 1.85 -17.41 11.49
N ALA A 288 0.91 -17.40 10.54
CA ALA A 288 -0.51 -17.26 10.81
C ALA A 288 -1.09 -18.40 11.68
N GLN A 289 -0.51 -19.60 11.56
CA GLN A 289 -0.92 -20.79 12.30
C GLN A 289 -0.04 -21.04 13.54
N PHE A 290 0.74 -20.04 13.97
CA PHE A 290 1.81 -20.24 14.94
C PHE A 290 2.77 -21.38 14.51
N GLY A 291 3.04 -21.48 13.21
CA GLY A 291 3.76 -22.58 12.59
C GLY A 291 5.26 -22.65 12.91
N GLY A 292 5.83 -23.84 12.79
CA GLY A 292 7.26 -24.10 12.96
C GLY A 292 8.08 -23.77 11.72
N GLN A 293 9.39 -23.68 11.92
CA GLN A 293 10.33 -23.55 10.82
C GLN A 293 10.58 -24.94 10.24
N ARG A 294 10.57 -25.04 8.91
CA ARG A 294 10.94 -26.28 8.23
C ARG A 294 12.44 -26.51 8.44
N PHE A 295 12.76 -27.66 9.03
CA PHE A 295 14.10 -28.23 9.01
C PHE A 295 14.18 -29.13 7.78
N GLY A 296 14.95 -28.72 6.78
CA GLY A 296 15.02 -29.38 5.49
C GLY A 296 16.12 -30.44 5.43
N GLU A 297 16.17 -31.09 4.27
CA GLU A 297 17.13 -32.17 3.98
C GLU A 297 18.58 -31.68 4.00
N MET A 298 18.85 -30.49 3.45
CA MET A 298 20.20 -29.92 3.46
C MET A 298 20.67 -29.58 4.89
N GLU A 299 19.76 -29.16 5.77
CA GLU A 299 20.10 -28.95 7.18
C GLU A 299 20.36 -30.27 7.92
N VAL A 300 19.68 -31.36 7.56
CA VAL A 300 19.98 -32.71 8.06
C VAL A 300 21.40 -33.12 7.66
N TRP A 301 21.75 -33.03 6.38
CA TRP A 301 23.09 -33.37 5.90
C TRP A 301 24.18 -32.56 6.58
N ALA A 302 23.92 -31.28 6.87
CA ALA A 302 24.85 -30.44 7.61
C ALA A 302 25.12 -31.02 9.01
N LEU A 303 24.08 -31.42 9.77
CA LEU A 303 24.25 -32.03 11.10
C LEU A 303 24.92 -33.41 11.04
N GLU A 304 24.61 -34.21 10.03
CA GLU A 304 25.26 -35.50 9.79
C GLU A 304 26.76 -35.33 9.54
N ALA A 305 27.16 -34.34 8.73
CA ALA A 305 28.56 -34.03 8.46
C ALA A 305 29.33 -33.61 9.72
N PHE A 306 28.67 -32.97 10.69
CA PHE A 306 29.23 -32.66 12.00
C PHE A 306 29.25 -33.86 12.97
N GLY A 307 28.61 -34.99 12.62
CA GLY A 307 28.46 -36.13 13.51
C GLY A 307 27.52 -35.87 14.69
N ALA A 308 26.61 -34.90 14.58
CA ALA A 308 25.75 -34.44 15.67
C ALA A 308 24.52 -35.35 15.88
N ALA A 309 24.74 -36.64 16.12
CA ALA A 309 23.70 -37.67 16.14
C ALA A 309 22.59 -37.39 17.16
N ASN A 310 22.92 -36.98 18.39
CA ASN A 310 21.93 -36.68 19.43
C ASN A 310 21.05 -35.47 19.08
N ILE A 311 21.64 -34.42 18.49
CA ILE A 311 20.89 -33.21 18.08
C ILE A 311 19.95 -33.57 16.93
N LEU A 312 20.44 -34.31 15.94
CA LEU A 312 19.65 -34.73 14.80
C LEU A 312 18.48 -35.63 15.24
N GLN A 313 18.75 -36.60 16.11
CA GLN A 313 17.73 -37.48 16.67
C GLN A 313 16.64 -36.66 17.38
N GLU A 314 17.01 -35.72 18.25
CA GLU A 314 16.05 -34.88 18.97
C GLU A 314 15.18 -34.03 18.04
N ILE A 315 15.79 -33.41 17.02
CA ILE A 315 15.08 -32.54 16.05
C ILE A 315 14.06 -33.36 15.23
N LEU A 316 14.44 -34.55 14.77
CA LEU A 316 13.60 -35.38 13.90
C LEU A 316 12.50 -36.15 14.64
N THR A 317 12.60 -36.32 15.97
CA THR A 317 11.67 -37.13 16.76
C THR A 317 10.89 -36.28 17.77
N VAL A 318 11.45 -36.08 18.96
CA VAL A 318 10.83 -35.44 20.14
C VAL A 318 10.39 -34.00 19.86
N LYS A 319 11.12 -33.25 19.03
CA LYS A 319 10.75 -31.89 18.63
C LYS A 319 9.78 -31.83 17.44
N SER A 320 9.56 -32.94 16.73
CA SER A 320 8.79 -32.99 15.49
C SER A 320 7.48 -33.74 15.63
N ASP A 321 7.47 -35.06 15.57
CA ASP A 321 6.26 -35.88 15.40
C ASP A 321 6.17 -37.10 16.34
N ASP A 322 7.10 -37.27 17.29
CA ASP A 322 6.92 -38.22 18.39
C ASP A 322 5.91 -37.66 19.41
N VAL A 323 4.67 -38.16 19.33
CA VAL A 323 3.53 -37.66 20.13
C VAL A 323 3.76 -37.84 21.63
N GLN A 324 4.30 -38.99 22.05
CA GLN A 324 4.52 -39.27 23.47
C GLN A 324 5.83 -38.64 23.95
N GLY A 325 6.88 -38.72 23.13
CA GLY A 325 8.19 -38.16 23.42
C GLY A 325 8.14 -36.66 23.62
N ARG A 326 7.42 -35.90 22.77
CA ARG A 326 7.31 -34.45 22.91
C ARG A 326 6.72 -34.03 24.26
N ALA A 327 5.69 -34.74 24.73
CA ALA A 327 4.97 -34.40 25.96
C ALA A 327 5.85 -34.67 27.18
N ARG A 328 6.50 -35.84 27.21
CA ARG A 328 7.46 -36.21 28.26
C ARG A 328 8.68 -35.29 28.27
N ALA A 329 9.18 -34.89 27.10
CA ALA A 329 10.31 -33.98 27.01
C ALA A 329 9.97 -32.60 27.58
N TYR A 330 8.77 -32.07 27.28
CA TYR A 330 8.32 -30.82 27.88
C TYR A 330 8.21 -30.94 29.41
N GLU A 331 7.61 -32.03 29.91
CA GLU A 331 7.51 -32.29 31.35
C GLU A 331 8.89 -32.39 32.02
N SER A 332 9.84 -33.09 31.38
CA SER A 332 11.21 -33.26 31.88
C SER A 332 11.95 -31.93 31.95
N ILE A 333 11.80 -31.07 30.93
CA ILE A 333 12.40 -29.71 30.91
C ILE A 333 11.85 -28.86 32.06
N VAL A 334 10.54 -28.94 32.34
CA VAL A 334 9.90 -28.17 33.42
C VAL A 334 10.36 -28.66 34.80
N LYS A 335 10.55 -29.98 34.97
CA LYS A 335 10.99 -30.59 36.23
C LYS A 335 12.51 -30.53 36.44
N GLY A 336 13.29 -30.33 35.39
CA GLY A 336 14.75 -30.44 35.42
C GLY A 336 15.24 -31.90 35.38
N ASP A 337 14.40 -32.82 34.90
CA ASP A 337 14.72 -34.24 34.76
C ASP A 337 15.48 -34.52 33.45
N VAL A 338 16.04 -35.73 33.33
CA VAL A 338 16.74 -36.18 32.12
C VAL A 338 15.74 -36.34 30.97
N MET A 339 16.17 -35.97 29.75
CA MET A 339 15.35 -36.09 28.54
C MET A 339 14.95 -37.55 28.27
N PRO A 340 13.71 -37.80 27.81
CA PRO A 340 13.24 -39.14 27.50
C PRO A 340 13.96 -39.72 26.28
N THR A 341 14.02 -41.05 26.20
CA THR A 341 14.46 -41.75 24.99
C THR A 341 13.45 -41.53 23.85
N PRO A 342 13.89 -41.08 22.66
CA PRO A 342 13.01 -40.89 21.51
C PRO A 342 12.33 -42.17 21.03
N GLY A 343 11.06 -42.05 20.63
CA GLY A 343 10.30 -43.12 19.98
C GLY A 343 10.38 -43.07 18.45
N ILE A 344 9.54 -43.89 17.81
CA ILE A 344 9.38 -43.93 16.36
C ILE A 344 8.54 -42.70 15.92
N PRO A 345 8.98 -41.94 14.90
CA PRO A 345 8.20 -40.85 14.31
C PRO A 345 6.83 -41.29 13.79
N GLU A 346 5.79 -40.49 14.03
CA GLU A 346 4.45 -40.81 13.52
C GLU A 346 4.39 -40.78 11.99
N SER A 347 5.19 -39.94 11.34
CA SER A 347 5.31 -39.93 9.88
C SER A 347 5.75 -41.28 9.30
N PHE A 348 6.59 -42.03 10.03
CA PHE A 348 6.99 -43.37 9.63
C PHE A 348 5.83 -44.37 9.75
N ASN A 349 5.04 -44.28 10.82
CA ASN A 349 3.82 -45.09 10.96
C ASN A 349 2.83 -44.81 9.82
N VAL A 350 2.63 -43.54 9.46
CA VAL A 350 1.79 -43.14 8.32
C VAL A 350 2.29 -43.78 7.03
N LEU A 351 3.59 -43.72 6.75
CA LEU A 351 4.19 -44.37 5.58
C LEU A 351 3.91 -45.88 5.55
N MET A 352 4.08 -46.56 6.69
CA MET A 352 3.81 -47.99 6.81
C MET A 352 2.33 -48.32 6.54
N HIS A 353 1.40 -47.48 7.00
CA HIS A 353 -0.02 -47.62 6.72
C HIS A 353 -0.36 -47.36 5.25
N GLU A 354 0.29 -46.38 4.61
CA GLU A 354 0.12 -46.12 3.17
C GLU A 354 0.59 -47.30 2.32
N LEU A 355 1.75 -47.89 2.64
CA LEU A 355 2.25 -49.09 1.95
C LEU A 355 1.30 -50.28 2.11
N ARG A 356 0.75 -50.49 3.31
CA ARG A 356 -0.29 -51.53 3.56
C ARG A 356 -1.57 -51.26 2.77
N GLY A 357 -1.94 -50.00 2.59
CA GLY A 357 -3.06 -49.60 1.73
C GLY A 357 -2.88 -49.99 0.26
N LEU A 358 -1.64 -50.14 -0.20
CA LEU A 358 -1.30 -50.64 -1.53
C LEU A 358 -1.25 -52.17 -1.61
N GLY A 359 -1.52 -52.89 -0.52
CA GLY A 359 -1.40 -54.34 -0.44
C GLY A 359 0.04 -54.84 -0.22
N LEU A 360 0.97 -53.97 0.16
CA LEU A 360 2.34 -54.34 0.50
C LEU A 360 2.47 -54.61 2.00
N THR A 361 2.96 -55.80 2.36
CA THR A 361 3.25 -56.14 3.77
C THR A 361 4.71 -55.82 4.08
N VAL A 362 4.92 -54.88 4.99
CA VAL A 362 6.25 -54.54 5.54
C VAL A 362 6.23 -54.78 7.05
N SER A 363 7.17 -55.59 7.55
CA SER A 363 7.43 -55.83 8.97
C SER A 363 8.73 -55.13 9.41
N LEU A 364 8.77 -54.72 10.68
CA LEU A 364 9.97 -54.19 11.33
C LEU A 364 10.42 -55.30 12.28
N ASP A 365 11.28 -56.19 11.79
CA ASP A 365 11.87 -57.27 12.59
C ASP A 365 13.09 -56.76 13.39
#